data_AF-A0A0C2CGG8-F1
#
_entry.id   AF-A0A0C2CGG8-F1
#
_cell.length_a   1.000
_cell.length_b   1.000
_cell.length_c   1.000
_cell.angle_alpha   90.00
_cell.angle_beta   90.00
_cell.angle_gamma   90.00
#
_symmetry.space_group_name_H-M   'P 1'
#
loop_
_entity.id
_entity.type
_entity.pdbx_description
1 polymer ?
#
loop_
_entity_poly.entity_id
_entity_poly.type
_entity_poly.pdbx_seq_one_letter_code
_entity_poly.pdbx_strand_id
1 'polypeptide(L)'
;MSKAVKSAFFTNHTPYSTLRSSFKESMNFSLDIDKFKGRIMHAYDFRDTKGFEGKNVFLLGIGNSALDIAVDLAKIAKSVTISTRRGTWIFNKVAAGGMPYDTIYMTRCYDWLMDTIPWTVANDFMEHLVQQRMDHDIYGLRPNHRFFQQHPTVNDSLANLICTGYITIADDVDTFTADKVIVKNGRSYDCDVFITCTGYTFGFPYLDKKIVNIEHHEVPLYKFVFPPSHSNLAVIGMIQPIGSIVPISELQARWVVQVFLGNIPLPSKQAMLDDIAEKRAKMKKRYFQSEKHTVQVDYLKYMDEIASIIGCKPDLFKVI
;
A
#
# COMPACT_ATOMS: atom_id res chain seq x y z
N MET A 1 2.53 39.87 19.53
CA MET A 1 2.38 38.41 19.45
C MET A 1 2.29 38.02 17.98
N SER A 2 3.33 37.39 17.42
CA SER A 2 3.31 36.86 16.06
C SER A 2 2.20 35.81 15.96
N LYS A 3 1.20 36.03 15.08
CA LYS A 3 0.23 34.98 14.72
C LYS A 3 1.03 33.91 13.97
N ALA A 4 1.49 32.88 14.68
CA ALA A 4 2.08 31.72 14.04
C ALA A 4 1.08 31.17 13.01
N VAL A 5 1.47 31.16 11.75
CA VAL A 5 0.66 30.60 10.67
C VAL A 5 0.44 29.12 11.00
N LYS A 6 -0.83 28.70 11.04
CA LYS A 6 -1.23 27.31 11.20
C LYS A 6 -1.49 26.73 9.83
N SER A 7 -0.82 25.64 9.50
CA SER A 7 -0.87 25.04 8.17
C SER A 7 -1.22 23.56 8.29
N ALA A 8 -2.21 23.11 7.52
CA ALA A 8 -2.55 21.71 7.38
C ALA A 8 -2.38 21.28 5.91
N PHE A 9 -1.66 20.19 5.67
CA PHE A 9 -1.44 19.64 4.35
C PHE A 9 -2.24 18.34 4.19
N PHE A 10 -3.07 18.26 3.14
CA PHE A 10 -3.72 17.01 2.75
C PHE A 10 -2.83 16.27 1.76
N THR A 11 -2.45 15.04 2.10
CA THR A 11 -1.48 14.27 1.30
C THR A 11 -2.03 13.76 -0.01
N ASN A 12 -3.36 13.73 -0.20
CA ASN A 12 -3.99 13.47 -1.50
C ASN A 12 -3.56 14.46 -2.59
N HIS A 13 -3.01 15.62 -2.20
CA HIS A 13 -2.53 16.67 -3.10
C HIS A 13 -1.01 16.88 -3.06
N THR A 14 -0.24 16.03 -2.35
CA THR A 14 1.22 16.06 -2.52
C THR A 14 1.47 15.59 -3.95
N PRO A 15 2.04 16.42 -4.84
CA PRO A 15 2.31 15.96 -6.18
C PRO A 15 3.29 14.80 -6.03
N TYR A 16 2.90 13.63 -6.51
CA TYR A 16 3.81 12.52 -6.79
C TYR A 16 4.82 12.93 -7.91
N SER A 17 5.23 14.20 -8.00
CA SER A 17 6.13 14.72 -9.02
C SER A 17 7.57 14.23 -8.84
N THR A 18 7.91 13.66 -7.68
CA THR A 18 9.22 13.03 -7.43
C THR A 18 9.30 11.60 -7.96
N LEU A 19 8.34 11.14 -8.77
CA LEU A 19 8.28 9.76 -9.29
C LEU A 19 9.34 9.41 -10.34
N ARG A 20 9.85 10.39 -11.10
CA ARG A 20 10.84 10.13 -12.15
C ARG A 20 12.18 9.60 -11.61
N SER A 21 12.56 9.92 -10.37
CA SER A 21 13.80 9.39 -9.77
C SER A 21 13.65 7.93 -9.33
N SER A 22 12.48 7.54 -8.80
CA SER A 22 12.19 6.15 -8.40
C SER A 22 12.20 5.18 -9.58
N PHE A 23 11.79 5.63 -10.77
CA PHE A 23 11.91 4.85 -11.99
C PHE A 23 13.36 4.45 -12.30
N LYS A 24 14.33 5.39 -12.21
CA LYS A 24 15.75 5.10 -12.41
C LYS A 24 16.36 4.24 -11.29
N GLU A 25 15.99 4.49 -10.03
CA GLU A 25 16.50 3.72 -8.89
C GLU A 25 15.99 2.26 -8.89
N SER A 26 14.73 2.04 -9.26
CA SER A 26 14.17 0.68 -9.39
C SER A 26 14.70 -0.08 -10.60
N MET A 27 15.19 0.62 -11.62
CA MET A 27 15.75 0.05 -12.86
C MET A 27 17.27 -0.12 -12.88
N ASN A 28 18.01 0.40 -11.89
CA ASN A 28 19.43 0.12 -11.72
C ASN A 28 19.75 -1.39 -11.56
N PHE A 29 18.73 -2.25 -11.47
CA PHE A 29 18.84 -3.70 -11.37
C PHE A 29 19.05 -4.45 -12.70
N SER A 30 18.70 -3.87 -13.85
CA SER A 30 18.80 -4.57 -15.13
C SER A 30 19.75 -3.84 -16.07
N LEU A 31 21.01 -4.29 -16.08
CA LEU A 31 22.16 -3.75 -16.83
C LEU A 31 21.92 -3.55 -18.35
N ASP A 32 20.81 -4.05 -18.88
CA ASP A 32 20.51 -4.16 -20.31
C ASP A 32 19.21 -3.49 -20.74
N ILE A 33 18.56 -2.71 -19.87
CA ILE A 33 17.28 -2.08 -20.24
C ILE A 33 17.42 -1.12 -21.44
N ASP A 34 18.59 -0.50 -21.61
CA ASP A 34 18.90 0.35 -22.76
C ASP A 34 18.85 -0.40 -24.10
N LYS A 35 18.94 -1.74 -24.07
CA LYS A 35 18.80 -2.59 -25.27
C LYS A 35 17.34 -2.71 -25.71
N PHE A 36 16.39 -2.56 -24.80
CA PHE A 36 14.97 -2.75 -25.08
C PHE A 36 14.43 -1.66 -25.99
N LYS A 37 13.89 -2.04 -27.15
CA LYS A 37 13.35 -1.12 -28.16
C LYS A 37 11.86 -0.86 -28.02
N GLY A 38 11.17 -1.62 -27.16
CA GLY A 38 9.75 -1.45 -26.89
C GLY A 38 9.44 -0.22 -26.03
N ARG A 39 8.16 -0.01 -25.74
CA ARG A 39 7.71 1.11 -24.92
C ARG A 39 7.90 0.78 -23.44
N ILE A 40 8.51 1.69 -22.69
CA ILE A 40 8.65 1.56 -21.24
C ILE A 40 7.83 2.66 -20.55
N MET A 41 7.09 2.32 -19.51
CA MET A 41 6.34 3.28 -18.69
C MET A 41 6.21 2.85 -17.24
N HIS A 42 5.89 3.78 -16.36
CA HIS A 42 5.45 3.48 -14.99
C HIS A 42 3.92 3.37 -14.94
N ALA A 43 3.39 2.63 -13.97
CA ALA A 43 1.94 2.53 -13.71
C ALA A 43 1.27 3.90 -13.53
N TYR A 44 2.03 4.90 -13.08
CA TYR A 44 1.56 6.29 -12.98
C TYR A 44 1.19 6.92 -14.32
N ASP A 45 1.81 6.50 -15.43
CA ASP A 45 1.53 7.04 -16.77
C ASP A 45 0.39 6.28 -17.47
N PHE A 46 -0.07 5.16 -16.91
CA PHE A 46 -1.21 4.41 -17.41
C PHE A 46 -2.51 5.17 -17.15
N ARG A 47 -3.35 5.30 -18.18
CA ARG A 47 -4.62 6.06 -18.12
C ARG A 47 -5.77 5.29 -18.72
N ASP A 48 -5.54 4.68 -19.88
CA ASP A 48 -6.49 3.84 -20.58
C ASP A 48 -5.78 2.69 -21.29
N THR A 49 -6.58 1.80 -21.86
CA THR A 49 -6.13 0.61 -22.59
C THR A 49 -5.78 0.91 -24.05
N LYS A 50 -5.91 2.16 -24.53
CA LYS A 50 -5.73 2.46 -25.95
C LYS A 50 -4.26 2.36 -26.36
N GLY A 51 -4.00 1.70 -27.48
CA GLY A 51 -2.65 1.49 -28.01
C GLY A 51 -1.94 0.25 -27.44
N PHE A 52 -2.65 -0.58 -26.67
CA PHE A 52 -2.18 -1.87 -26.18
C PHE A 52 -2.83 -3.05 -26.94
N GLU A 53 -3.70 -2.79 -27.91
CA GLU A 53 -4.39 -3.80 -28.69
C GLU A 53 -3.40 -4.68 -29.44
N GLY A 54 -3.48 -6.00 -29.23
CA GLY A 54 -2.60 -6.98 -29.88
C GLY A 54 -1.12 -6.88 -29.47
N LYS A 55 -0.78 -6.11 -28.43
CA LYS A 55 0.58 -6.00 -27.89
C LYS A 55 0.87 -7.05 -26.84
N ASN A 56 2.14 -7.43 -26.70
CA ASN A 56 2.63 -8.23 -25.59
C ASN A 56 3.06 -7.28 -24.47
N VAL A 57 2.39 -7.36 -23.32
CA VAL A 57 2.61 -6.45 -22.20
C VAL A 57 3.23 -7.20 -21.03
N PHE A 58 4.31 -6.64 -20.49
CA PHE A 58 5.01 -7.19 -19.34
C PHE A 58 4.96 -6.21 -18.17
N LEU A 59 4.40 -6.62 -17.04
CA LEU A 59 4.27 -5.82 -15.83
C LEU A 59 5.29 -6.27 -14.79
N LEU A 60 6.05 -5.32 -14.25
CA LEU A 60 6.96 -5.55 -13.13
C LEU A 60 6.29 -5.22 -11.80
N GLY A 61 6.08 -6.24 -10.96
CA GLY A 61 5.50 -6.12 -9.63
C GLY A 61 4.05 -6.62 -9.56
N ILE A 62 3.62 -6.95 -8.34
CA ILE A 62 2.30 -7.56 -8.07
C ILE A 62 1.48 -6.78 -7.02
N GLY A 63 1.55 -5.45 -7.06
CA GLY A 63 0.68 -4.60 -6.23
C GLY A 63 -0.72 -4.45 -6.83
N ASN A 64 -1.64 -3.83 -6.10
CA ASN A 64 -3.02 -3.58 -6.57
C ASN A 64 -3.05 -2.92 -7.96
N SER A 65 -2.21 -1.89 -8.20
CA SER A 65 -2.13 -1.24 -9.52
C SER A 65 -1.68 -2.20 -10.63
N ALA A 66 -0.76 -3.12 -10.35
CA ALA A 66 -0.32 -4.09 -11.35
C ALA A 66 -1.45 -5.04 -11.74
N LEU A 67 -2.20 -5.51 -10.75
CA LEU A 67 -3.32 -6.41 -10.99
C LEU A 67 -4.43 -5.73 -11.77
N ASP A 68 -4.82 -4.51 -11.38
CA ASP A 68 -5.89 -3.78 -12.05
C ASP A 68 -5.52 -3.48 -13.51
N ILE A 69 -4.30 -2.99 -13.76
CA ILE A 69 -3.79 -2.77 -15.13
C ILE A 69 -3.77 -4.09 -15.91
N ALA A 70 -3.32 -5.19 -15.30
CA ALA A 70 -3.28 -6.49 -15.97
C ALA A 70 -4.67 -7.01 -16.32
N VAL A 71 -5.67 -6.84 -15.45
CA VAL A 71 -7.07 -7.22 -15.70
C VAL A 71 -7.66 -6.40 -16.84
N ASP A 72 -7.37 -5.10 -16.90
CA ASP A 72 -7.85 -4.23 -17.98
C ASP A 72 -7.20 -4.60 -19.32
N LEU A 73 -5.90 -4.87 -19.31
CA LEU A 73 -5.15 -5.24 -20.52
C LEU A 73 -5.43 -6.66 -21.00
N ALA A 74 -5.78 -7.59 -20.11
CA ALA A 74 -6.08 -8.98 -20.47
C ALA A 74 -7.20 -9.12 -21.52
N LYS A 75 -8.06 -8.11 -21.65
CA LYS A 75 -9.19 -8.11 -22.61
C LYS A 75 -8.78 -7.71 -24.03
N ILE A 76 -7.65 -7.03 -24.21
CA ILE A 76 -7.28 -6.37 -25.48
C ILE A 76 -5.85 -6.67 -25.95
N ALA A 77 -4.94 -6.94 -25.02
CA ALA A 77 -3.56 -7.27 -25.31
C ALA A 77 -3.47 -8.69 -25.89
N LYS A 78 -2.41 -8.95 -26.67
CA LYS A 78 -2.12 -10.29 -27.18
C LYS A 78 -1.68 -11.22 -26.05
N SER A 79 -0.88 -10.70 -25.12
CA SER A 79 -0.44 -11.42 -23.93
C SER A 79 -0.16 -10.42 -22.81
N VAL A 80 -0.43 -10.85 -21.57
CA VAL A 80 -0.13 -10.08 -20.37
C VAL A 80 0.67 -10.96 -19.42
N THR A 81 1.87 -10.51 -19.06
CA THR A 81 2.76 -11.23 -18.13
C THR A 81 3.02 -10.36 -16.92
N ILE A 82 2.84 -10.92 -15.72
CA ILE A 82 3.14 -10.23 -14.45
C ILE A 82 4.37 -10.90 -13.82
N SER A 83 5.40 -10.12 -13.57
CA SER A 83 6.59 -10.56 -12.84
C SER A 83 6.46 -10.26 -11.35
N THR A 84 6.78 -11.25 -10.53
CA THR A 84 6.87 -11.10 -9.07
C THR A 84 8.10 -11.80 -8.50
N ARG A 85 8.81 -11.11 -7.62
CA ARG A 85 10.01 -11.64 -6.94
C ARG A 85 9.70 -12.46 -5.68
N ARG A 86 8.57 -12.16 -5.02
CA ARG A 86 8.24 -12.70 -3.70
C ARG A 86 6.87 -13.36 -3.62
N GLY A 87 6.06 -13.30 -4.68
CA GLY A 87 4.64 -13.63 -4.57
C GLY A 87 3.88 -12.63 -3.70
N THR A 88 2.57 -12.84 -3.58
CA THR A 88 1.69 -12.11 -2.64
C THR A 88 0.41 -12.92 -2.40
N TRP A 89 -0.15 -12.78 -1.21
CA TRP A 89 -1.49 -13.29 -0.94
C TRP A 89 -2.53 -12.42 -1.65
N ILE A 90 -3.29 -13.03 -2.55
CA ILE A 90 -4.39 -12.40 -3.27
C ILE A 90 -5.67 -12.58 -2.47
N PHE A 91 -6.30 -11.46 -2.15
CA PHE A 91 -7.55 -11.38 -1.41
C PHE A 91 -8.67 -10.89 -2.33
N ASN A 92 -9.92 -11.17 -1.98
CA ASN A 92 -11.09 -10.84 -2.79
C ASN A 92 -11.93 -9.75 -2.15
N LYS A 93 -12.59 -8.92 -2.96
CA LYS A 93 -13.54 -7.91 -2.45
C LYS A 93 -14.84 -8.56 -2.02
N VAL A 94 -15.30 -9.57 -2.76
CA VAL A 94 -16.56 -10.27 -2.49
C VAL A 94 -16.31 -11.39 -1.48
N ALA A 95 -16.80 -11.25 -0.26
CA ALA A 95 -16.68 -12.23 0.81
C ALA A 95 -17.86 -13.22 0.80
N ALA A 96 -18.11 -13.90 1.93
CA ALA A 96 -19.18 -14.88 2.06
C ALA A 96 -20.57 -14.23 1.82
N GLY A 97 -21.46 -14.94 1.12
CA GLY A 97 -22.81 -14.45 0.82
C GLY A 97 -22.88 -13.29 -0.19
N GLY A 98 -21.78 -13.00 -0.91
CA GLY A 98 -21.74 -11.89 -1.88
C GLY A 98 -21.53 -10.51 -1.25
N MET A 99 -21.37 -10.44 0.08
CA MET A 99 -21.19 -9.18 0.80
C MET A 99 -19.77 -8.62 0.63
N PRO A 100 -19.61 -7.28 0.65
CA PRO A 100 -18.29 -6.66 0.69
C PRO A 100 -17.49 -7.10 1.92
N TYR A 101 -16.22 -7.46 1.72
CA TYR A 101 -15.37 -7.98 2.80
C TYR A 101 -15.20 -7.02 3.97
N ASP A 102 -15.16 -5.72 3.69
CA ASP A 102 -15.00 -4.66 4.69
C ASP A 102 -16.19 -4.64 5.66
N THR A 103 -17.42 -4.83 5.18
CA THR A 103 -18.61 -4.90 6.03
C THR A 103 -18.60 -6.08 7.00
N ILE A 104 -17.96 -7.19 6.64
CA ILE A 104 -17.85 -8.39 7.47
C ILE A 104 -16.67 -8.29 8.43
N TYR A 105 -15.48 -7.94 7.92
CA TYR A 105 -14.24 -8.01 8.67
C TYR A 105 -13.90 -6.71 9.42
N MET A 106 -14.39 -5.55 8.99
CA MET A 106 -14.11 -4.28 9.67
C MET A 106 -15.18 -3.94 10.72
N THR A 107 -15.54 -4.92 11.54
CA THR A 107 -16.48 -4.78 12.65
C THR A 107 -15.76 -4.83 14.00
N ARG A 108 -16.30 -4.15 15.01
CA ARG A 108 -15.72 -4.16 16.37
C ARG A 108 -15.69 -5.55 17.00
N CYS A 109 -16.72 -6.36 16.72
CA CYS A 109 -16.77 -7.76 17.17
C CYS A 109 -15.64 -8.57 16.54
N TYR A 110 -15.39 -8.40 15.24
CA TYR A 110 -14.30 -9.07 14.56
C TYR A 110 -12.92 -8.62 15.06
N ASP A 111 -12.71 -7.31 15.27
CA ASP A 111 -11.45 -6.79 15.82
C ASP A 111 -11.16 -7.36 17.21
N TRP A 112 -12.17 -7.39 18.10
CA TRP A 112 -12.07 -8.02 19.42
C TRP A 112 -11.76 -9.52 19.33
N LEU A 113 -12.41 -10.24 18.41
CA LEU A 113 -12.16 -11.66 18.19
C LEU A 113 -10.72 -11.89 17.71
N MET A 114 -10.24 -11.11 16.74
CA MET A 114 -8.88 -11.20 16.21
C MET A 114 -7.81 -10.85 17.25
N ASP A 115 -8.10 -9.92 18.17
CA ASP A 115 -7.20 -9.57 19.27
C ASP A 115 -7.13 -10.66 20.35
N THR A 116 -8.17 -11.50 20.45
CA THR A 116 -8.23 -12.61 21.41
C THR A 116 -7.55 -13.87 20.87
N ILE A 117 -7.59 -14.08 19.54
CA ILE A 117 -7.04 -15.27 18.89
C ILE A 117 -5.51 -15.17 18.79
N PRO A 118 -4.76 -16.26 19.06
CA PRO A 118 -3.32 -16.28 18.82
C PRO A 118 -2.96 -15.95 17.36
N TRP A 119 -1.95 -15.09 17.18
CA TRP A 119 -1.51 -14.61 15.87
C TRP A 119 -1.28 -15.72 14.83
N THR A 120 -0.74 -16.86 15.24
CA THR A 120 -0.50 -18.00 14.34
C THR A 120 -1.80 -18.56 13.78
N VAL A 121 -2.79 -18.81 14.65
CA VAL A 121 -4.11 -19.33 14.30
C VAL A 121 -4.86 -18.36 13.39
N ALA A 122 -4.80 -17.06 13.68
CA ALA A 122 -5.40 -16.03 12.83
C ALA A 122 -4.80 -16.04 11.41
N ASN A 123 -3.47 -16.17 11.30
CA ASN A 123 -2.83 -16.29 9.98
C ASN A 123 -3.18 -17.61 9.29
N ASP A 124 -3.17 -18.76 9.98
CA ASP A 124 -3.51 -20.05 9.37
C ASP A 124 -4.95 -20.05 8.85
N PHE A 125 -5.88 -19.46 9.60
CA PHE A 125 -7.27 -19.31 9.18
C PHE A 125 -7.39 -18.47 7.91
N MET A 126 -6.74 -17.30 7.86
CA MET A 126 -6.79 -16.43 6.68
C MET A 126 -6.07 -17.05 5.47
N GLU A 127 -4.92 -17.67 5.67
CA GLU A 127 -4.17 -18.37 4.62
C GLU A 127 -5.01 -19.52 4.04
N HIS A 128 -5.68 -20.28 4.89
CA HIS A 128 -6.61 -21.32 4.44
C HIS A 128 -7.76 -20.75 3.61
N LEU A 129 -8.37 -19.64 4.05
CA LEU A 129 -9.47 -18.99 3.32
C LEU A 129 -9.05 -18.49 1.94
N VAL A 130 -7.88 -17.87 1.80
CA VAL A 130 -7.40 -17.41 0.49
C VAL A 130 -6.95 -18.57 -0.39
N GLN A 131 -6.32 -19.60 0.18
CA GLN A 131 -5.91 -20.80 -0.54
C GLN A 131 -7.10 -21.56 -1.12
N GLN A 132 -8.22 -21.64 -0.39
CA GLN A 132 -9.46 -22.28 -0.88
C GLN A 132 -10.02 -21.61 -2.14
N ARG A 133 -9.80 -20.30 -2.30
CA ARG A 133 -10.27 -19.56 -3.47
C ARG A 133 -9.30 -19.60 -4.63
N MET A 134 -8.01 -19.53 -4.33
CA MET A 134 -6.94 -19.52 -5.31
C MET A 134 -5.77 -20.26 -4.70
N ASP A 135 -5.34 -21.34 -5.33
CA ASP A 135 -4.15 -22.06 -4.88
C ASP A 135 -2.89 -21.26 -5.25
N HIS A 136 -2.34 -20.52 -4.29
CA HIS A 136 -1.16 -19.67 -4.52
C HIS A 136 0.10 -20.48 -4.84
N ASP A 137 0.16 -21.78 -4.49
CA ASP A 137 1.28 -22.65 -4.84
C ASP A 137 1.26 -23.01 -6.33
N ILE A 138 0.10 -23.43 -6.83
CA ILE A 138 -0.10 -23.79 -8.25
C ILE A 138 0.16 -22.59 -9.16
N TYR A 139 -0.30 -21.40 -8.76
CA TYR A 139 -0.14 -20.19 -9.56
C TYR A 139 1.21 -19.48 -9.35
N GLY A 140 2.12 -20.01 -8.52
CA GLY A 140 3.44 -19.42 -8.28
C GLY A 140 3.38 -18.07 -7.55
N LEU A 141 2.33 -17.84 -6.77
CA LEU A 141 2.09 -16.59 -6.02
C LEU A 141 2.36 -16.70 -4.53
N ARG A 142 2.62 -17.90 -4.00
CA ARG A 142 2.82 -18.12 -2.56
C ARG A 142 4.03 -17.33 -2.05
N PRO A 143 3.84 -16.40 -1.09
CA PRO A 143 4.95 -15.68 -0.51
C PRO A 143 5.60 -16.41 0.66
N ASN A 144 6.85 -16.02 0.98
CA ASN A 144 7.60 -16.53 2.13
C ASN A 144 7.17 -15.91 3.49
N HIS A 145 6.14 -15.08 3.51
CA HIS A 145 5.63 -14.42 4.72
C HIS A 145 4.15 -14.76 4.95
N ARG A 146 3.70 -14.55 6.19
CA ARG A 146 2.33 -14.83 6.61
C ARG A 146 1.35 -13.75 6.11
N PHE A 147 0.06 -14.07 6.09
CA PHE A 147 -0.98 -13.22 5.51
C PHE A 147 -1.00 -11.79 6.08
N PHE A 148 -1.02 -11.64 7.41
CA PHE A 148 -1.14 -10.32 8.06
C PHE A 148 0.18 -9.53 8.16
N GLN A 149 1.26 -10.02 7.54
CA GLN A 149 2.58 -9.36 7.51
C GLN A 149 2.77 -8.47 6.27
N GLN A 150 1.76 -8.38 5.41
CA GLN A 150 1.74 -7.55 4.21
C GLN A 150 0.43 -6.77 4.15
N HIS A 151 0.44 -5.60 3.52
CA HIS A 151 -0.80 -4.99 3.04
C HIS A 151 -1.49 -5.90 2.01
N PRO A 152 -2.78 -6.21 2.17
CA PRO A 152 -3.48 -7.16 1.31
C PRO A 152 -3.55 -6.65 -0.13
N THR A 153 -3.25 -7.52 -1.08
CA THR A 153 -3.45 -7.26 -2.50
C THR A 153 -4.82 -7.80 -2.89
N VAL A 154 -5.72 -6.95 -3.38
CA VAL A 154 -7.13 -7.29 -3.54
C VAL A 154 -7.52 -7.30 -5.01
N ASN A 155 -7.92 -8.45 -5.55
CA ASN A 155 -8.42 -8.58 -6.92
C ASN A 155 -9.33 -9.81 -7.08
N ASP A 156 -10.51 -9.63 -7.69
CA ASP A 156 -11.50 -10.70 -7.86
C ASP A 156 -11.36 -11.47 -9.18
N SER A 157 -10.75 -10.87 -10.20
CA SER A 157 -10.71 -11.42 -11.55
C SER A 157 -9.43 -12.17 -11.86
N LEU A 158 -8.35 -11.93 -11.09
CA LEU A 158 -7.02 -12.44 -11.38
C LEU A 158 -6.98 -13.97 -11.51
N ALA A 159 -7.57 -14.70 -10.56
CA ALA A 159 -7.54 -16.17 -10.57
C ALA A 159 -8.13 -16.75 -11.86
N ASN A 160 -9.27 -16.22 -12.31
CA ASN A 160 -9.93 -16.66 -13.53
C ASN A 160 -9.09 -16.34 -14.78
N LEU A 161 -8.45 -15.17 -14.82
CA LEU A 161 -7.61 -14.74 -15.95
C LEU A 161 -6.29 -15.50 -16.05
N ILE A 162 -5.73 -15.93 -14.92
CA ILE A 162 -4.56 -16.82 -14.91
C ILE A 162 -4.97 -18.23 -15.36
N CYS A 163 -6.07 -18.76 -14.81
CA CYS A 163 -6.54 -20.11 -15.15
C CYS A 163 -6.86 -20.28 -16.65
N THR A 164 -7.39 -19.22 -17.27
CA THR A 164 -7.71 -19.19 -18.71
C THR A 164 -6.51 -18.86 -19.61
N GLY A 165 -5.36 -18.49 -19.03
CA GLY A 165 -4.13 -18.18 -19.78
C GLY A 165 -4.05 -16.77 -20.37
N TYR A 166 -5.00 -15.88 -20.07
CA TYR A 166 -4.90 -14.47 -20.48
C TYR A 166 -3.80 -13.72 -19.73
N ILE A 167 -3.55 -14.10 -18.47
CA ILE A 167 -2.46 -13.56 -17.65
C ILE A 167 -1.48 -14.68 -17.30
N THR A 168 -0.21 -14.47 -17.56
CA THR A 168 0.88 -15.38 -17.17
C THR A 168 1.66 -14.80 -16.00
N ILE A 169 1.90 -15.61 -14.96
CA ILE A 169 2.80 -15.24 -13.86
C ILE A 169 4.23 -15.66 -14.21
N ALA A 170 5.16 -14.73 -14.04
CA ALA A 170 6.58 -14.94 -14.29
C ALA A 170 7.43 -14.61 -13.06
N ASP A 171 8.64 -15.17 -13.04
CA ASP A 171 9.66 -14.89 -12.04
C ASP A 171 10.20 -13.45 -12.18
N ASP A 172 11.09 -13.06 -11.28
CA ASP A 172 11.77 -11.77 -11.28
C ASP A 172 12.55 -11.55 -12.60
N VAL A 173 12.59 -10.30 -13.05
CA VAL A 173 13.31 -9.92 -14.26
C VAL A 173 14.81 -10.07 -14.02
N ASP A 174 15.51 -10.64 -15.00
CA ASP A 174 16.97 -10.79 -15.00
C ASP A 174 17.60 -9.79 -15.97
N THR A 175 17.28 -9.93 -17.27
CA THR A 175 17.84 -9.07 -18.33
C THR A 175 16.85 -8.82 -19.48
N PHE A 176 17.21 -7.90 -20.37
CA PHE A 176 16.41 -7.49 -21.53
C PHE A 176 17.15 -7.77 -22.84
N THR A 177 16.40 -8.17 -23.86
CA THR A 177 16.84 -8.10 -25.26
C THR A 177 16.16 -6.91 -25.95
N ALA A 178 16.32 -6.80 -27.28
CA ALA A 178 15.67 -5.73 -28.04
C ALA A 178 14.13 -5.77 -27.97
N ASP A 179 13.55 -6.96 -27.85
CA ASP A 179 12.12 -7.25 -28.01
C ASP A 179 11.57 -8.23 -26.97
N LYS A 180 12.40 -8.71 -26.04
CA LYS A 180 12.03 -9.70 -25.02
C LYS A 180 12.53 -9.34 -23.63
N VAL A 181 11.83 -9.87 -22.64
CA VAL A 181 12.24 -9.88 -21.24
C VAL A 181 12.67 -11.29 -20.85
N ILE A 182 13.87 -11.42 -20.29
CA ILE A 182 14.40 -12.67 -19.75
C ILE A 182 14.26 -12.62 -18.23
N VAL A 183 13.64 -13.65 -17.66
CA VAL A 183 13.45 -13.78 -16.21
C VAL A 183 14.46 -14.76 -15.61
N LYS A 184 14.63 -14.74 -14.29
CA LYS A 184 15.68 -15.50 -13.58
C LYS A 184 15.64 -17.02 -13.79
N ASN A 185 14.49 -17.59 -14.12
CA ASN A 185 14.38 -19.00 -14.44
C ASN A 185 14.79 -19.36 -15.90
N GLY A 186 15.33 -18.39 -16.65
CA GLY A 186 15.81 -18.55 -18.03
C GLY A 186 14.72 -18.47 -19.10
N ARG A 187 13.44 -18.35 -18.73
CA ARG A 187 12.36 -18.15 -19.71
C ARG A 187 12.44 -16.76 -20.32
N SER A 188 12.03 -16.66 -21.58
CA SER A 188 11.91 -15.39 -22.30
C SER A 188 10.47 -15.13 -22.70
N TYR A 189 10.06 -13.87 -22.63
CA TYR A 189 8.73 -13.41 -22.99
C TYR A 189 8.84 -12.29 -24.01
N ASP A 190 8.11 -12.38 -25.10
CA ASP A 190 7.98 -11.27 -26.06
C ASP A 190 7.35 -10.07 -25.35
N CYS A 191 7.88 -8.87 -25.58
CA CYS A 191 7.48 -7.67 -24.87
C CYS A 191 7.52 -6.46 -25.80
N ASP A 192 6.33 -5.94 -26.11
CA ASP A 192 6.19 -4.67 -26.82
C ASP A 192 6.11 -3.49 -25.86
N VAL A 193 5.50 -3.71 -24.67
CA VAL A 193 5.32 -2.69 -23.64
C VAL A 193 5.69 -3.23 -22.26
N PHE A 194 6.65 -2.57 -21.60
CA PHE A 194 7.07 -2.86 -20.25
C PHE A 194 6.51 -1.81 -19.27
N ILE A 195 5.72 -2.25 -18.29
CA ILE A 195 5.07 -1.39 -17.30
C ILE A 195 5.65 -1.66 -15.91
N THR A 196 6.28 -0.66 -15.29
CA THR A 196 6.75 -0.76 -13.91
C THR A 196 5.64 -0.44 -12.92
N CYS A 197 5.29 -1.40 -12.08
CA CYS A 197 4.32 -1.27 -11.00
C CYS A 197 5.02 -1.38 -9.63
N THR A 198 6.19 -0.73 -9.51
CA THR A 198 7.11 -0.87 -8.38
C THR A 198 6.68 -0.07 -7.14
N GLY A 199 5.72 0.85 -7.30
CA GLY A 199 5.13 1.63 -6.21
C GLY A 199 5.43 3.11 -6.35
N TYR A 200 5.25 3.86 -5.27
CA TYR A 200 5.41 5.30 -5.25
C TYR A 200 6.34 5.69 -4.10
N THR A 201 7.20 6.67 -4.34
CA THR A 201 7.89 7.39 -3.28
C THR A 201 7.11 8.67 -2.98
N PHE A 202 7.28 9.19 -1.77
CA PHE A 202 6.63 10.44 -1.36
C PHE A 202 7.65 11.37 -0.69
N GLY A 203 7.39 12.67 -0.78
CA GLY A 203 8.21 13.68 -0.15
C GLY A 203 7.50 15.03 -0.13
N PHE A 204 7.98 15.93 0.73
CA PHE A 204 7.45 17.28 0.86
C PHE A 204 8.48 18.29 0.34
N PRO A 205 8.56 18.55 -0.98
CA PRO A 205 9.60 19.42 -1.56
C PRO A 205 9.50 20.88 -1.07
N TYR A 206 8.33 21.27 -0.57
CA TYR A 206 8.05 22.60 -0.04
C TYR A 206 8.27 22.73 1.48
N LEU A 207 8.58 21.64 2.20
CA LEU A 207 8.93 21.67 3.62
C LEU A 207 10.43 21.50 3.80
N ASP A 208 11.01 22.25 4.73
CA ASP A 208 12.41 22.03 5.13
C ASP A 208 12.53 20.62 5.74
N LYS A 209 13.56 19.87 5.32
CA LYS A 209 13.88 18.54 5.84
C LYS A 209 14.07 18.52 7.35
N LYS A 210 14.43 19.65 7.97
CA LYS A 210 14.51 19.80 9.43
C LYS A 210 13.14 19.67 10.13
N ILE A 211 12.05 19.91 9.42
CA ILE A 211 10.68 19.87 9.95
C ILE A 211 10.10 18.46 9.82
N VAL A 212 10.16 17.90 8.62
CA VAL A 212 9.76 16.51 8.33
C VAL A 212 10.89 15.87 7.54
N ASN A 213 11.74 15.12 8.23
CA ASN A 213 12.78 14.34 7.56
C ASN A 213 12.19 13.00 7.16
N ILE A 214 12.02 12.77 5.85
CA ILE A 214 11.57 11.49 5.30
C ILE A 214 12.80 10.80 4.75
N GLU A 215 13.29 9.82 5.50
CA GLU A 215 14.37 8.92 5.08
C GLU A 215 13.81 7.51 5.03
N HIS A 216 14.09 6.76 3.96
CA HIS A 216 13.59 5.39 3.75
C HIS A 216 12.06 5.24 3.90
N HIS A 217 11.31 6.26 3.48
CA HIS A 217 9.85 6.38 3.68
C HIS A 217 9.39 6.33 5.15
N GLU A 218 10.29 6.47 6.12
CA GLU A 218 9.91 6.63 7.52
C GLU A 218 9.50 8.07 7.79
N VAL A 219 8.32 8.26 8.40
CA VAL A 219 7.75 9.57 8.67
C VAL A 219 7.72 9.81 10.17
N PRO A 220 8.51 10.75 10.73
CA PRO A 220 8.56 11.01 12.18
C PRO A 220 7.41 11.95 12.61
N LEU A 221 6.17 11.50 12.42
CA LEU A 221 4.98 12.26 12.81
C LEU A 221 4.24 11.56 13.95
N TYR A 222 3.93 12.32 15.01
CA TYR A 222 3.09 11.88 16.11
C TYR A 222 1.70 11.51 15.59
N LYS A 223 1.28 10.27 15.84
CA LYS A 223 0.07 9.67 15.28
C LYS A 223 -0.06 9.84 13.75
N PHE A 224 1.06 9.97 13.03
CA PHE A 224 1.10 10.26 11.59
C PHE A 224 0.53 11.62 11.18
N VAL A 225 0.38 12.57 12.12
CA VAL A 225 -0.21 13.89 11.88
C VAL A 225 0.74 15.04 12.20
N PHE A 226 1.29 15.08 13.41
CA PHE A 226 2.04 16.25 13.90
C PHE A 226 3.54 16.01 13.95
N PRO A 227 4.39 16.91 13.40
CA PRO A 227 5.82 16.84 13.61
C PRO A 227 6.15 17.23 15.07
N PRO A 228 6.94 16.43 15.82
CA PRO A 228 7.23 16.70 17.24
C PRO A 228 7.87 18.05 17.53
N SER A 229 8.49 18.67 16.53
CA SER A 229 9.14 19.98 16.66
C SER A 229 8.17 21.15 16.48
N HIS A 230 7.04 20.99 15.77
CA HIS A 230 6.17 22.10 15.36
C HIS A 230 4.69 21.75 15.55
N SER A 231 4.03 22.40 16.51
CA SER A 231 2.61 22.19 16.85
C SER A 231 1.62 22.97 15.97
N ASN A 232 2.11 23.92 15.16
CA ASN A 232 1.31 24.71 14.22
C ASN A 232 1.23 24.10 12.81
N LEU A 233 1.81 22.91 12.62
CA LEU A 233 1.85 22.21 11.36
C LEU A 233 1.23 20.83 11.52
N ALA A 234 0.33 20.45 10.61
CA ALA A 234 -0.25 19.11 10.57
C ALA A 234 -0.22 18.54 9.15
N VAL A 235 -0.05 17.23 9.05
CA VAL A 235 -0.15 16.46 7.81
C VAL A 235 -1.32 15.50 7.95
N ILE A 236 -2.28 15.55 7.03
CA ILE A 236 -3.51 14.76 7.06
C ILE A 236 -3.47 13.77 5.90
N GLY A 237 -3.79 12.50 6.19
CA GLY A 237 -3.80 11.40 5.22
C GLY A 237 -2.44 10.74 5.02
N MET A 238 -1.45 11.00 5.88
CA MET A 238 -0.11 10.41 5.76
C MET A 238 -0.03 9.01 6.36
N ILE A 239 -0.92 8.12 5.94
CA ILE A 239 -1.10 6.78 6.50
C ILE A 239 -1.58 5.80 5.43
N GLN A 240 -1.31 4.52 5.63
CA GLN A 240 -1.84 3.44 4.81
C GLN A 240 -2.66 2.46 5.68
N PRO A 241 -3.96 2.73 5.87
CA PRO A 241 -4.80 1.86 6.69
C PRO A 241 -5.10 0.51 6.01
N ILE A 242 -5.29 -0.54 6.80
CA ILE A 242 -6.09 -1.70 6.37
C ILE A 242 -7.57 -1.31 6.50
N GLY A 243 -8.05 -0.54 5.52
CA GLY A 243 -9.38 0.07 5.53
C GLY A 243 -9.46 1.34 4.68
N SER A 244 -10.53 2.11 4.83
CA SER A 244 -10.71 3.36 4.10
C SER A 244 -9.91 4.52 4.72
N ILE A 245 -9.19 5.28 3.89
CA ILE A 245 -8.47 6.49 4.31
C ILE A 245 -9.38 7.69 4.51
N VAL A 246 -10.56 7.71 3.87
CA VAL A 246 -11.47 8.87 3.87
C VAL A 246 -12.00 9.18 5.28
N PRO A 247 -12.56 8.21 6.04
CA PRO A 247 -12.99 8.45 7.41
C PRO A 247 -11.83 8.81 8.34
N ILE A 248 -10.66 8.22 8.11
CA ILE A 248 -9.50 8.54 8.94
C ILE A 248 -9.03 9.98 8.71
N SER A 249 -9.01 10.43 7.46
CA SER A 249 -8.62 11.81 7.12
C SER A 249 -9.61 12.83 7.69
N GLU A 250 -10.91 12.51 7.72
CA GLU A 250 -11.95 13.32 8.38
C GLU A 250 -11.69 13.42 9.89
N LEU A 251 -11.41 12.30 10.54
CA LEU A 251 -11.18 12.27 11.99
C LEU A 251 -9.87 12.96 12.37
N GLN A 252 -8.81 12.77 11.58
CA GLN A 252 -7.57 13.53 11.70
C GLN A 252 -7.82 15.03 11.56
N ALA A 253 -8.61 15.47 10.56
CA ALA A 253 -8.92 16.88 10.37
C ALA A 253 -9.67 17.48 11.57
N ARG A 254 -10.66 16.76 12.12
CA ARG A 254 -11.36 17.18 13.35
C ARG A 254 -10.42 17.36 14.51
N TRP A 255 -9.52 16.41 14.73
CA TRP A 255 -8.51 16.50 15.78
C TRP A 255 -7.57 17.69 15.56
N VAL A 256 -7.06 17.87 14.34
CA VAL A 256 -6.16 18.98 13.98
C VAL A 256 -6.80 20.34 14.27
N VAL A 257 -8.08 20.52 13.91
CA VAL A 257 -8.80 21.76 14.19
C VAL A 257 -8.89 22.02 15.70
N GLN A 258 -9.19 21.01 16.52
CA GLN A 258 -9.27 21.18 17.98
C GLN A 258 -7.91 21.54 18.60
N VAL A 259 -6.81 20.95 18.11
CA VAL A 259 -5.44 21.32 18.52
C VAL A 259 -5.12 22.74 18.10
N PHE A 260 -5.47 23.13 16.88
CA PHE A 260 -5.28 24.47 16.37
C PHE A 260 -6.13 25.51 17.10
N LEU A 261 -7.33 25.18 17.59
CA LEU A 261 -8.11 26.09 18.42
C LEU A 261 -7.57 26.19 19.86
N GLY A 262 -6.67 25.29 20.25
CA GLY A 262 -6.12 25.23 21.62
C GLY A 262 -7.01 24.48 22.60
N ASN A 263 -8.09 23.85 22.13
CA ASN A 263 -9.02 23.08 22.96
C ASN A 263 -8.40 21.76 23.44
N ILE A 264 -7.52 21.17 22.62
CA ILE A 264 -6.79 19.94 22.93
C ILE A 264 -5.29 20.21 22.86
N PRO A 265 -4.55 20.16 23.97
CA PRO A 265 -3.10 20.33 23.94
C PRO A 265 -2.41 19.08 23.37
N LEU A 266 -1.32 19.27 22.64
CA LEU A 266 -0.41 18.18 22.29
C LEU A 266 0.43 17.79 23.52
N PRO A 267 0.83 16.51 23.64
CA PRO A 267 1.70 16.07 24.72
C PRO A 267 3.13 16.63 24.56
N SER A 268 3.99 16.37 25.55
CA SER A 268 5.39 16.81 25.50
C SER A 268 6.12 16.23 24.28
N LYS A 269 7.17 16.92 23.81
CA LYS A 269 7.99 16.46 22.69
C LYS A 269 8.55 15.05 22.91
N GLN A 270 8.97 14.73 24.13
CA GLN A 270 9.48 13.41 24.47
C GLN A 270 8.38 12.35 24.35
N ALA A 271 7.19 12.60 24.89
CA ALA A 271 6.07 11.66 24.78
C ALA A 271 5.64 11.43 23.31
N MET A 272 5.73 12.46 22.46
CA MET A 272 5.49 12.30 21.02
C MET A 272 6.54 11.40 20.35
N LEU A 273 7.82 11.55 20.71
CA LEU A 273 8.91 10.74 20.17
C LEU A 273 8.82 9.29 20.65
N ASP A 274 8.46 9.07 21.91
CA ASP A 274 8.28 7.74 22.49
C ASP A 274 7.14 6.98 21.80
N ASP A 275 6.00 7.66 21.54
CA ASP A 275 4.89 7.09 20.75
C ASP A 275 5.31 6.69 19.34
N ILE A 276 6.08 7.55 18.66
CA ILE A 276 6.60 7.27 17.31
C ILE A 276 7.50 6.03 17.35
N ALA A 277 8.40 5.94 18.33
CA ALA A 277 9.31 4.81 18.49
C ALA A 277 8.55 3.51 18.78
N GLU A 278 7.55 3.54 19.66
CA GLU A 278 6.71 2.39 19.98
C GLU A 278 5.93 1.88 18.75
N LYS A 279 5.28 2.78 18.02
CA LYS A 279 4.53 2.44 16.80
C LYS A 279 5.45 1.86 15.73
N ARG A 280 6.66 2.42 15.56
CA ARG A 280 7.68 1.89 14.66
C ARG A 280 8.11 0.48 15.06
N ALA A 281 8.36 0.23 16.34
CA ALA A 281 8.74 -1.10 16.82
C ALA A 281 7.63 -2.13 16.58
N LYS A 282 6.36 -1.77 16.84
CA LYS A 282 5.21 -2.62 16.55
C LYS A 282 5.07 -2.94 15.06
N MET A 283 5.22 -1.94 14.19
CA MET A 283 5.16 -2.13 12.73
C MET A 283 6.32 -3.03 12.25
N LYS A 284 7.56 -2.78 12.69
CA LYS A 284 8.73 -3.60 12.31
C LYS A 284 8.62 -5.05 12.77
N LYS A 285 7.92 -5.32 13.87
CA LYS A 285 7.65 -6.69 14.34
C LYS A 285 6.59 -7.40 13.49
N ARG A 286 5.57 -6.69 13.00
CA ARG A 286 4.45 -7.26 12.26
C ARG A 286 4.73 -7.40 10.78
N TYR A 287 5.16 -6.32 10.12
CA TYR A 287 5.37 -6.29 8.68
C TYR A 287 6.82 -6.65 8.35
N PHE A 288 7.01 -7.35 7.22
CA PHE A 288 8.36 -7.59 6.75
C PHE A 288 9.03 -6.26 6.33
N GLN A 289 10.35 -6.21 6.47
CA GLN A 289 11.12 -5.00 6.17
C GLN A 289 11.01 -4.66 4.68
N SER A 290 10.32 -3.56 4.39
CA SER A 290 10.16 -2.98 3.07
C SER A 290 9.85 -1.50 3.21
N GLU A 291 10.36 -0.70 2.29
CA GLU A 291 10.05 0.74 2.20
C GLU A 291 8.57 1.01 1.87
N LYS A 292 7.80 -0.01 1.51
CA LYS A 292 6.34 0.07 1.35
C LYS A 292 5.60 -0.04 2.68
N HIS A 293 6.26 -0.56 3.73
CA HIS A 293 5.64 -0.90 5.01
C HIS A 293 6.06 0.01 6.17
N THR A 294 5.92 1.32 5.99
CA THR A 294 6.37 2.33 6.97
C THR A 294 5.26 3.12 7.65
N VAL A 295 4.01 3.06 7.15
CA VAL A 295 2.88 3.90 7.60
C VAL A 295 1.58 3.11 7.78
N GLN A 296 1.66 1.81 8.04
CA GLN A 296 0.49 0.94 8.16
C GLN A 296 -0.21 1.10 9.50
N VAL A 297 -1.54 1.17 9.44
CA VAL A 297 -2.39 1.21 10.63
C VAL A 297 -3.59 0.29 10.47
N ASP A 298 -4.03 -0.31 11.57
CA ASP A 298 -5.32 -1.00 11.61
C ASP A 298 -6.43 0.06 11.75
N TYR A 299 -7.44 0.00 10.87
CA TYR A 299 -8.46 1.04 10.75
C TYR A 299 -9.19 1.32 12.06
N LEU A 300 -9.77 0.31 12.71
CA LEU A 300 -10.59 0.49 13.92
C LEU A 300 -9.78 1.02 15.09
N LYS A 301 -8.57 0.47 15.31
CA LYS A 301 -7.67 0.86 16.40
C LYS A 301 -7.22 2.31 16.26
N TYR A 302 -6.87 2.72 15.05
CA TYR A 302 -6.49 4.11 14.78
C TYR A 302 -7.68 5.06 14.93
N MET A 303 -8.85 4.70 14.39
CA MET A 303 -10.07 5.50 14.53
C MET A 303 -10.44 5.68 16.00
N ASP A 304 -10.40 4.62 16.80
CA ASP A 304 -10.67 4.69 18.24
C ASP A 304 -9.65 5.53 19.00
N GLU A 305 -8.37 5.46 18.63
CA GLU A 305 -7.30 6.25 19.22
C GLU A 305 -7.54 7.75 19.01
N ILE A 306 -7.79 8.18 17.78
CA ILE A 306 -8.06 9.59 17.47
C ILE A 306 -9.42 10.03 18.04
N ALA A 307 -10.44 9.18 17.96
CA ALA A 307 -11.76 9.46 18.51
C ALA A 307 -11.74 9.64 20.03
N SER A 308 -10.87 8.90 20.74
CA SER A 308 -10.67 9.05 22.18
C SER A 308 -10.02 10.39 22.53
N ILE A 309 -9.05 10.84 21.73
CA ILE A 309 -8.39 12.14 21.93
C ILE A 309 -9.40 13.29 21.80
N ILE A 310 -10.30 13.23 20.81
CA ILE A 310 -11.33 14.26 20.61
C ILE A 310 -12.61 14.05 21.43
N GLY A 311 -12.69 12.97 22.21
CA GLY A 311 -13.84 12.67 23.06
C GLY A 311 -15.11 12.25 22.30
N CYS A 312 -15.01 11.76 21.06
CA CYS A 312 -16.15 11.29 20.27
C CYS A 312 -16.21 9.77 20.11
N LYS A 313 -15.34 9.01 20.79
CA LYS A 313 -15.41 7.55 20.80
C LYS A 313 -16.71 7.12 21.52
N PRO A 314 -17.61 6.36 20.87
CA PRO A 314 -18.83 5.90 21.51
C PRO A 314 -18.51 4.91 22.64
N ASP A 315 -19.18 5.09 23.77
CA ASP A 315 -19.14 4.17 24.90
C ASP A 315 -20.16 3.06 24.67
N LEU A 316 -19.70 1.92 24.15
CA LEU A 316 -20.58 0.83 23.75
C LEU A 316 -21.40 0.25 24.91
N PHE A 317 -20.89 0.31 26.14
CA PHE A 317 -21.60 -0.19 27.32
C PHE A 317 -22.76 0.72 27.75
N LYS A 318 -22.82 1.96 27.26
CA LYS A 318 -23.93 2.89 27.50
C LYS A 318 -24.96 2.92 26.39
N VAL A 319 -24.61 2.38 25.21
CA VAL A 319 -25.43 2.44 23.99
C VAL A 319 -26.11 1.10 23.70
N ILE A 320 -25.56 -0.02 24.20
CA ILE A 320 -26.12 -1.37 24.15
C ILE A 320 -26.92 -1.62 25.43
#